data_AF-A0A927TPQ1-F1
#
_entry.id   AF-A0A927TPQ1-F1
#
_cell.length_a   1.000
_cell.length_b   1.000
_cell.length_c   1.000
_cell.angle_alpha   90.00
_cell.angle_beta   90.00
_cell.angle_gamma   90.00
#
_symmetry.space_group_name_H-M   'P 1'
#
loop_
_entity.id
_entity.type
_entity.pdbx_description
1 polymer ?
#
loop_
_entity_poly.entity_id
_entity_poly.type
_entity_poly.pdbx_seq_one_letter_code
_entity_poly.pdbx_strand_id
1 'polypeptide(L)'
;MGNREYYVGETIKADGDLYRITGKIIYRNPADGKTWEEYRLIAVNFNQEERWLSVDNSYKEYSLSKVNPLADTMGYHQVDAGMQEVVSAEGDVDVEKGDTARFVEYEDSTEEKIVSMETWEDGVEYSSGYYLDPWEFGREGENVSRSGSGSGSKGKGFPLVVICFLVIWFMGFGGSFVSGLSSNQKSIGRYLKKSNLFQYATSITGEDKQKADVYEYQSDPSFDGFTQEALLMMVAYNIIDGIDGKSESIQQNNETDDHTVAILTQKEYCIIYQGDDDKVYVQVSSRKYAYTTDKEPYHGRRRTHSYFRRFYYSTGYIADSSTYSRSPSSYTGYSDGGISYDSGNELNSYSNSVRQSSAATRSSDGGGLSSGK
;
A
#
# COMPACT_ATOMS: atom_id res chain seq x y z
N MET A 1 -14.09 -32.23 -14.54
CA MET A 1 -14.66 -30.89 -14.73
C MET A 1 -14.02 -30.34 -15.99
N GLY A 2 -14.80 -29.78 -16.93
CA GLY A 2 -14.25 -29.32 -18.21
C GLY A 2 -13.35 -28.11 -18.03
N ASN A 3 -12.44 -27.87 -19.00
CA ASN A 3 -11.67 -26.62 -19.07
C ASN A 3 -12.66 -25.45 -18.99
N ARG A 4 -12.54 -24.64 -17.95
CA ARG A 4 -13.35 -23.43 -17.81
C ARG A 4 -12.63 -22.32 -18.54
N GLU A 5 -13.11 -22.02 -19.74
CA GLU A 5 -12.67 -20.86 -20.50
C GLU A 5 -13.65 -19.72 -20.26
N TYR A 6 -13.11 -18.54 -19.95
CA TYR A 6 -13.86 -17.29 -19.85
C TYR A 6 -13.39 -16.31 -20.92
N TYR A 7 -14.24 -15.33 -21.24
CA TYR A 7 -13.99 -14.38 -22.31
C TYR A 7 -14.07 -12.93 -21.82
N VAL A 8 -13.33 -12.04 -22.48
CA VAL A 8 -13.38 -10.60 -22.19
C VAL A 8 -14.80 -10.08 -22.38
N GLY A 9 -15.27 -9.30 -21.40
CA GLY A 9 -16.63 -8.77 -21.33
C GLY A 9 -17.61 -9.62 -20.54
N GLU A 10 -17.28 -10.89 -20.21
CA GLU A 10 -18.10 -11.72 -19.34
C GLU A 10 -18.10 -11.20 -17.89
N THR A 11 -19.13 -11.57 -17.13
CA THR A 11 -19.18 -11.37 -15.69
C THR A 11 -19.13 -12.72 -15.00
N ILE A 12 -18.17 -12.90 -14.10
CA ILE A 12 -18.00 -14.10 -13.30
C ILE A 12 -18.15 -13.77 -11.82
N LYS A 13 -18.38 -14.79 -11.01
CA LYS A 13 -18.28 -14.71 -9.56
C LYS A 13 -16.96 -15.33 -9.14
N ALA A 14 -16.20 -14.68 -8.26
CA ALA A 14 -14.98 -15.20 -7.66
C ALA A 14 -14.96 -14.80 -6.17
N ASP A 15 -14.72 -15.75 -5.28
CA ASP A 15 -14.73 -15.58 -3.82
C ASP A 15 -15.94 -14.77 -3.31
N GLY A 16 -17.14 -15.14 -3.78
CA GLY A 16 -18.37 -14.47 -3.35
C GLY A 16 -18.73 -13.18 -4.10
N ASP A 17 -17.79 -12.54 -4.79
CA ASP A 17 -17.96 -11.24 -5.44
C ASP A 17 -18.13 -11.35 -6.97
N LEU A 18 -18.82 -10.37 -7.56
CA LEU A 18 -19.03 -10.29 -9.01
C LEU A 18 -17.97 -9.41 -9.67
N TYR A 19 -17.35 -9.95 -10.71
CA TYR A 19 -16.29 -9.30 -11.47
C TYR A 19 -16.61 -9.33 -12.96
N ARG A 20 -16.33 -8.21 -13.65
CA ARG A 20 -16.31 -8.17 -15.10
C ARG A 20 -14.89 -8.46 -15.58
N ILE A 21 -14.76 -9.37 -16.53
CA ILE A 21 -13.48 -9.65 -17.20
C ILE A 21 -13.20 -8.53 -18.19
N THR A 22 -12.11 -7.81 -17.99
CA THR A 22 -11.67 -6.73 -18.88
C THR A 22 -10.49 -7.13 -19.75
N GLY A 23 -9.74 -8.14 -19.35
CA GLY A 23 -8.54 -8.62 -20.04
C GLY A 23 -8.29 -10.11 -19.84
N LYS A 24 -7.58 -10.73 -20.77
CA LYS A 24 -7.16 -12.13 -20.73
C LYS A 24 -5.74 -12.27 -21.27
N ILE A 25 -4.91 -13.03 -20.59
CA ILE A 25 -3.56 -13.39 -21.02
C ILE A 25 -3.43 -14.91 -20.95
N ILE A 26 -2.78 -15.50 -21.95
CA ILE A 26 -2.39 -16.91 -21.93
C ILE A 26 -0.87 -16.95 -21.95
N TYR A 27 -0.30 -17.60 -20.96
CA TYR A 27 1.14 -17.79 -20.89
C TYR A 27 1.54 -19.21 -21.23
N ARG A 28 2.83 -19.37 -21.48
CA ARG A 28 3.50 -20.65 -21.53
C ARG A 28 4.81 -20.57 -20.75
N ASN A 29 5.11 -21.59 -19.97
CA ASN A 29 6.45 -21.81 -19.46
C ASN A 29 7.33 -22.39 -20.60
N PRO A 30 8.39 -21.69 -21.05
CA PRO A 30 9.22 -22.18 -22.16
C PRO A 30 9.98 -23.48 -21.85
N ALA A 31 10.16 -23.82 -20.57
CA ALA A 31 10.94 -24.99 -20.15
C ALA A 31 10.19 -26.31 -20.35
N ASP A 32 8.88 -26.35 -20.06
CA ASP A 32 8.05 -27.56 -20.11
C ASP A 32 6.83 -27.46 -21.04
N GLY A 33 6.58 -26.28 -21.60
CA GLY A 33 5.47 -26.01 -22.51
C GLY A 33 4.10 -25.96 -21.83
N LYS A 34 4.04 -25.95 -20.49
CA LYS A 34 2.78 -25.81 -19.75
C LYS A 34 2.21 -24.41 -19.88
N THR A 35 0.89 -24.32 -19.81
CA THR A 35 0.14 -23.08 -20.05
C THR A 35 -0.90 -22.87 -18.97
N TRP A 36 -1.06 -21.63 -18.55
CA TRP A 36 -2.12 -21.16 -17.67
C TRP A 36 -2.73 -19.88 -18.25
N GLU A 37 -3.90 -19.51 -17.75
CA GLU A 37 -4.61 -18.31 -18.17
C GLU A 37 -4.70 -17.32 -17.01
N GLU A 38 -4.55 -16.04 -17.31
CA GLU A 38 -4.75 -14.96 -16.35
C GLU A 38 -5.83 -14.00 -16.85
N TYR A 39 -6.75 -13.66 -15.95
CA TYR A 39 -7.90 -12.84 -16.24
C TYR A 39 -7.86 -11.57 -15.43
N ARG A 40 -7.90 -10.41 -16.10
CA ARG A 40 -8.05 -9.11 -15.46
C ARG A 40 -9.51 -8.89 -15.10
N LEU A 41 -9.76 -8.64 -13.83
CA LEU A 41 -11.09 -8.58 -13.23
C LEU A 41 -11.34 -7.20 -12.62
N ILE A 42 -12.48 -6.58 -12.94
CA ILE A 42 -12.95 -5.35 -12.28
C ILE A 42 -14.23 -5.65 -11.50
N ALA A 43 -14.20 -5.37 -10.19
CA ALA A 43 -15.34 -5.59 -9.31
C ALA A 43 -16.56 -4.76 -9.76
N VAL A 44 -17.71 -5.42 -9.92
CA VAL A 44 -18.96 -4.78 -10.38
C VAL A 44 -19.60 -3.92 -9.29
N ASN A 45 -19.59 -4.41 -8.05
CA ASN A 45 -20.36 -3.82 -6.94
C ASN A 45 -19.50 -3.07 -5.90
N PHE A 46 -18.16 -3.10 -6.02
CA PHE A 46 -17.27 -2.52 -5.03
C PHE A 46 -16.11 -1.75 -5.67
N ASN A 47 -16.22 -0.42 -5.67
CA ASN A 47 -15.13 0.53 -5.99
C ASN A 47 -14.33 0.33 -7.29
N GLN A 48 -14.81 -0.51 -8.22
CA GLN A 48 -14.04 -0.92 -9.41
C GLN A 48 -12.65 -1.47 -9.02
N GLU A 49 -12.57 -2.19 -7.89
CA GLU A 49 -11.32 -2.82 -7.47
C GLU A 49 -10.85 -3.82 -8.53
N GLU A 50 -9.58 -3.73 -8.87
CA GLU A 50 -8.93 -4.63 -9.81
C GLU A 50 -8.38 -5.87 -9.11
N ARG A 51 -8.58 -7.02 -9.75
CA ARG A 51 -8.08 -8.34 -9.33
C ARG A 51 -7.60 -9.12 -10.55
N TRP A 52 -6.79 -10.13 -10.28
CA TRP A 52 -6.29 -11.06 -11.28
C TRP A 52 -6.65 -12.47 -10.87
N LEU A 53 -7.35 -13.18 -11.74
CA LEU A 53 -7.65 -14.60 -11.57
C LEU A 53 -6.68 -15.41 -12.42
N SER A 54 -5.85 -16.22 -11.77
CA SER A 54 -5.01 -17.21 -12.45
C SER A 54 -5.71 -18.57 -12.47
N VAL A 55 -5.62 -19.25 -13.62
CA VAL A 55 -6.23 -20.55 -13.85
C VAL A 55 -5.19 -21.48 -14.49
N ASP A 56 -4.55 -22.30 -13.67
CA ASP A 56 -3.71 -23.41 -14.13
C ASP A 56 -4.51 -24.72 -14.09
N ASN A 57 -4.99 -25.15 -15.25
CA ASN A 57 -5.70 -26.43 -15.38
C ASN A 57 -4.76 -27.65 -15.42
N SER A 58 -3.47 -27.47 -15.67
CA SER A 58 -2.46 -28.54 -15.68
C SER A 58 -2.19 -29.04 -14.26
N TYR A 59 -1.99 -28.10 -13.34
CA TYR A 59 -1.71 -28.35 -11.92
C TYR A 59 -2.97 -28.29 -11.04
N LYS A 60 -4.08 -27.77 -11.58
CA LYS A 60 -5.36 -27.53 -10.88
C LYS A 60 -5.22 -26.52 -9.75
N GLU A 61 -4.47 -25.46 -10.04
CA GLU A 61 -4.20 -24.36 -9.14
C GLU A 61 -4.91 -23.13 -9.67
N TYR A 62 -5.57 -22.43 -8.75
CA TYR A 62 -6.38 -21.27 -9.05
C TYR A 62 -6.10 -20.25 -7.98
N SER A 63 -5.97 -18.99 -8.34
CA SER A 63 -5.68 -17.95 -7.36
C SER A 63 -6.36 -16.65 -7.72
N LEU A 64 -6.62 -15.84 -6.70
CA LEU A 64 -7.08 -14.48 -6.85
C LEU A 64 -6.07 -13.53 -6.22
N SER A 65 -5.44 -12.71 -7.04
CA SER A 65 -4.41 -11.78 -6.60
C SER A 65 -4.74 -10.34 -6.98
N LYS A 66 -3.95 -9.42 -6.45
CA LYS A 66 -3.94 -8.02 -6.85
C LYS A 66 -2.55 -7.47 -6.76
N VAL A 67 -2.30 -6.40 -7.51
CA VAL A 67 -1.05 -5.66 -7.42
C VAL A 67 -0.85 -5.20 -5.99
N ASN A 68 0.30 -5.56 -5.45
CA ASN A 68 0.73 -5.18 -4.12
C ASN A 68 2.22 -4.88 -4.15
N PRO A 69 2.61 -3.63 -4.49
CA PRO A 69 4.02 -3.23 -4.55
C PRO A 69 4.75 -3.29 -3.19
N LEU A 70 3.98 -3.45 -2.11
CA LEU A 70 4.49 -3.58 -0.74
C LEU A 70 4.45 -5.04 -0.26
N ALA A 71 4.23 -6.01 -1.16
CA ALA A 71 4.28 -7.41 -0.78
C ALA A 71 5.68 -7.75 -0.27
N ASP A 72 5.72 -8.28 0.95
CA ASP A 72 6.94 -8.74 1.61
C ASP A 72 6.90 -10.27 1.67
N THR A 73 8.06 -10.89 1.50
CA THR A 73 8.25 -12.33 1.57
C THR A 73 8.63 -12.79 2.99
N MET A 74 8.75 -11.86 3.96
CA MET A 74 8.98 -12.19 5.36
C MET A 74 7.86 -13.08 5.93
N GLY A 75 8.22 -14.29 6.35
CA GLY A 75 7.27 -15.30 6.83
C GLY A 75 6.65 -16.17 5.73
N TYR A 76 7.05 -15.94 4.48
CA TYR A 76 6.73 -16.78 3.34
C TYR A 76 7.95 -17.60 2.93
N HIS A 77 7.72 -18.70 2.24
CA HIS A 77 8.76 -19.53 1.66
C HIS A 77 8.51 -19.66 0.15
N GLN A 78 9.59 -19.70 -0.62
CA GLN A 78 9.48 -19.81 -2.07
C GLN A 78 8.98 -21.22 -2.44
N VAL A 79 7.95 -21.29 -3.28
CA VAL A 79 7.32 -22.55 -3.71
C VAL A 79 7.53 -22.82 -5.20
N ASP A 80 7.53 -21.78 -6.03
CA ASP A 80 7.82 -21.90 -7.45
C ASP A 80 8.66 -20.72 -7.98
N ALA A 81 9.35 -20.95 -9.09
CA ALA A 81 10.01 -19.91 -9.87
C ALA A 81 10.25 -20.38 -11.30
N GLY A 82 10.03 -19.49 -12.25
CA GLY A 82 10.16 -19.83 -13.66
C GLY A 82 10.21 -18.64 -14.59
N MET A 83 10.09 -18.96 -15.88
CA MET A 83 9.90 -17.99 -16.95
C MET A 83 8.50 -18.16 -17.50
N GLN A 84 7.86 -17.05 -17.85
CA GLN A 84 6.61 -17.03 -18.58
C GLN A 84 6.78 -16.29 -19.89
N GLU A 85 6.14 -16.80 -20.94
CA GLU A 85 6.07 -16.19 -22.27
C GLU A 85 4.61 -15.99 -22.65
N VAL A 86 4.26 -14.79 -23.09
CA VAL A 86 2.90 -14.44 -23.51
C VAL A 86 2.60 -15.11 -24.86
N VAL A 87 1.64 -16.03 -24.87
CA VAL A 87 1.17 -16.74 -26.07
C VAL A 87 0.06 -15.95 -26.78
N SER A 88 -0.80 -15.31 -25.99
CA SER A 88 -1.87 -14.44 -26.48
C SER A 88 -2.33 -13.46 -25.40
N ALA A 89 -2.77 -12.29 -25.83
CA ALA A 89 -3.32 -11.24 -24.98
C ALA A 89 -4.59 -10.68 -25.65
N GLU A 90 -5.65 -10.46 -24.86
CA GLU A 90 -6.93 -9.92 -25.31
C GLU A 90 -7.49 -8.91 -24.29
N GLY A 91 -8.14 -7.85 -24.76
CA GLY A 91 -8.80 -6.87 -23.92
C GLY A 91 -7.86 -5.81 -23.35
N ASP A 92 -8.17 -5.33 -22.14
CA ASP A 92 -7.44 -4.29 -21.43
C ASP A 92 -6.25 -4.90 -20.67
N VAL A 93 -5.19 -5.25 -21.41
CA VAL A 93 -3.93 -5.82 -20.92
C VAL A 93 -2.75 -5.13 -21.60
N ASP A 94 -1.61 -5.05 -20.94
CA ASP A 94 -0.42 -4.27 -21.36
C ASP A 94 0.76 -5.20 -21.69
N VAL A 95 0.48 -6.26 -22.43
CA VAL A 95 1.46 -7.23 -22.93
C VAL A 95 1.15 -7.62 -24.37
N GLU A 96 2.19 -7.95 -25.12
CA GLU A 96 2.13 -8.45 -26.47
C GLU A 96 2.61 -9.90 -26.55
N LYS A 97 2.18 -10.61 -27.60
CA LYS A 97 2.63 -11.99 -27.84
C LYS A 97 4.15 -12.03 -28.03
N GLY A 98 4.81 -12.85 -27.23
CA GLY A 98 6.25 -13.02 -27.22
C GLY A 98 6.96 -12.29 -26.08
N ASP A 99 6.25 -11.42 -25.34
CA ASP A 99 6.78 -10.82 -24.13
C ASP A 99 7.08 -11.89 -23.08
N THR A 100 8.14 -11.67 -22.30
CA THR A 100 8.57 -12.63 -21.29
C THR A 100 8.81 -11.96 -19.95
N ALA A 101 8.42 -12.64 -18.87
CA ALA A 101 8.79 -12.29 -17.51
C ALA A 101 9.44 -13.48 -16.80
N ARG A 102 10.25 -13.18 -15.79
CA ARG A 102 10.66 -14.16 -14.80
C ARG A 102 9.75 -14.02 -13.59
N PHE A 103 9.16 -15.11 -13.10
CA PHE A 103 8.32 -15.09 -11.92
C PHE A 103 8.93 -15.88 -10.76
N VAL A 104 8.58 -15.50 -9.54
CA VAL A 104 8.87 -16.22 -8.31
C VAL A 104 7.64 -16.16 -7.41
N GLU A 105 7.21 -17.30 -6.90
CA GLU A 105 6.05 -17.44 -6.03
C GLU A 105 6.44 -17.87 -4.63
N TYR A 106 5.77 -17.29 -3.65
CA TYR A 106 5.96 -17.57 -2.24
C TYR A 106 4.63 -17.86 -1.55
N GLU A 107 4.64 -18.79 -0.60
CA GLU A 107 3.50 -19.14 0.24
C GLU A 107 3.79 -18.89 1.72
N ASP A 108 2.76 -18.48 2.46
CA ASP A 108 2.86 -18.41 3.91
C ASP A 108 2.82 -19.81 4.55
N SER A 109 3.06 -19.89 5.86
CA SER A 109 3.05 -21.18 6.57
C SER A 109 1.70 -21.92 6.55
N THR A 110 0.63 -21.27 6.05
CA THR A 110 -0.68 -21.89 5.91
C THR A 110 -0.91 -22.48 4.52
N GLU A 111 -0.02 -22.22 3.56
CA GLU A 111 -0.13 -22.62 2.15
C GLU A 111 -1.36 -22.00 1.46
N GLU A 112 -1.95 -20.94 2.03
CA GLU A 112 -3.17 -20.31 1.51
C GLU A 112 -2.90 -18.91 0.93
N LYS A 113 -1.95 -18.17 1.51
CA LYS A 113 -1.61 -16.82 1.02
C LYS A 113 -0.41 -16.88 0.12
N ILE A 114 -0.51 -16.11 -0.95
CA ILE A 114 0.49 -16.08 -2.02
C ILE A 114 1.07 -14.68 -2.11
N VAL A 115 2.38 -14.60 -2.27
CA VAL A 115 3.08 -13.42 -2.78
C VAL A 115 3.77 -13.83 -4.07
N SER A 116 3.53 -13.10 -5.14
CA SER A 116 4.22 -13.31 -6.42
C SER A 116 5.03 -12.09 -6.80
N MET A 117 6.17 -12.35 -7.42
CA MET A 117 7.07 -11.34 -7.95
C MET A 117 7.37 -11.66 -9.41
N GLU A 118 7.10 -10.71 -10.30
CA GLU A 118 7.41 -10.81 -11.71
C GLU A 118 8.48 -9.79 -12.09
N THR A 119 9.49 -10.21 -12.84
CA THR A 119 10.52 -9.33 -13.40
C THR A 119 10.33 -9.28 -14.90
N TRP A 120 9.89 -8.13 -15.39
CA TRP A 120 9.76 -7.75 -16.79
C TRP A 120 10.99 -6.97 -17.27
N GLU A 121 11.04 -6.60 -18.55
CA GLU A 121 12.13 -5.76 -19.09
C GLU A 121 12.18 -4.37 -18.45
N ASP A 122 11.01 -3.82 -18.14
CA ASP A 122 10.79 -2.45 -17.67
C ASP A 122 10.62 -2.31 -16.15
N GLY A 123 10.51 -3.43 -15.42
CA GLY A 123 10.32 -3.36 -13.98
C GLY A 123 10.17 -4.69 -13.26
N VAL A 124 9.98 -4.59 -11.94
CA VAL A 124 9.58 -5.71 -11.09
C VAL A 124 8.21 -5.39 -10.52
N GLU A 125 7.28 -6.32 -10.69
CA GLU A 125 5.93 -6.24 -10.20
C GLU A 125 5.73 -7.22 -9.04
N TYR A 126 4.94 -6.79 -8.07
CA TYR A 126 4.62 -7.61 -6.91
C TYR A 126 3.11 -7.71 -6.80
N SER A 127 2.64 -8.91 -6.47
CA SER A 127 1.25 -9.18 -6.20
C SER A 127 1.10 -9.94 -4.88
N SER A 128 -0.07 -9.82 -4.29
CA SER A 128 -0.46 -10.65 -3.16
C SER A 128 -1.86 -11.19 -3.41
N GLY A 129 -2.06 -12.46 -3.09
CA GLY A 129 -3.30 -13.16 -3.33
C GLY A 129 -3.48 -14.34 -2.39
N TYR A 130 -4.37 -15.22 -2.78
CA TYR A 130 -4.66 -16.46 -2.10
C TYR A 130 -5.17 -17.48 -3.11
N TYR A 131 -5.01 -18.77 -2.77
CA TYR A 131 -5.55 -19.84 -3.59
C TYR A 131 -7.08 -19.84 -3.53
N LEU A 132 -7.68 -20.33 -4.61
CA LEU A 132 -9.11 -20.57 -4.73
C LEU A 132 -9.36 -22.06 -4.96
N ASP A 133 -10.40 -22.56 -4.32
CA ASP A 133 -10.97 -23.84 -4.70
C ASP A 133 -11.69 -23.75 -6.05
N PRO A 134 -11.78 -24.86 -6.82
CA PRO A 134 -12.48 -24.89 -8.11
C PRO A 134 -13.94 -24.43 -8.08
N TRP A 135 -14.61 -24.37 -6.93
CA TRP A 135 -16.01 -23.92 -6.82
C TRP A 135 -16.15 -22.47 -6.37
N GLU A 136 -15.05 -21.81 -6.03
CA GLU A 136 -15.06 -20.43 -5.53
C GLU A 136 -15.09 -19.40 -6.66
N PHE A 137 -14.86 -19.83 -7.90
CA PHE A 137 -14.98 -18.98 -9.09
C PHE A 137 -15.77 -19.67 -10.22
N GLY A 138 -16.49 -18.88 -11.04
CA GLY A 138 -17.26 -19.37 -12.19
C GLY A 138 -18.42 -18.46 -12.58
N ARG A 139 -19.16 -18.79 -13.65
CA ARG A 139 -20.35 -18.02 -14.05
C ARG A 139 -21.45 -18.15 -12.99
N GLU A 140 -22.34 -17.16 -12.94
CA GLU A 140 -23.49 -17.22 -12.05
C GLU A 140 -24.35 -18.47 -12.36
N GLY A 141 -24.50 -19.35 -11.38
CA GLY A 141 -25.15 -20.66 -11.53
C GLY A 141 -24.21 -21.84 -11.81
N GLU A 142 -22.96 -21.61 -12.22
CA GLU A 142 -21.93 -22.68 -12.30
C GLU A 142 -21.37 -23.02 -10.91
N ASN A 143 -21.36 -22.06 -9.98
CA ASN A 143 -20.85 -22.23 -8.61
C ASN A 143 -21.80 -23.01 -7.67
N VAL A 144 -22.74 -23.77 -8.23
CA VAL A 144 -23.69 -24.59 -7.48
C VAL A 144 -23.31 -26.06 -7.60
N SER A 145 -22.52 -26.54 -6.64
CA SER A 145 -22.65 -27.93 -6.20
C SER A 145 -22.17 -28.11 -4.75
N ARG A 146 -23.04 -27.73 -3.81
CA ARG A 146 -23.18 -28.49 -2.56
C ARG A 146 -24.49 -29.28 -2.64
N SER A 147 -24.51 -30.34 -3.45
CA SER A 147 -25.47 -31.43 -3.24
C SER A 147 -24.87 -32.35 -2.18
N GLY A 148 -25.39 -32.25 -0.96
CA GLY A 148 -25.16 -33.26 0.05
C GLY A 148 -25.94 -34.54 -0.29
N SER A 149 -25.28 -35.69 -0.05
CA SER A 149 -25.80 -37.08 0.04
C SER A 149 -26.10 -37.80 -1.29
N GLY A 150 -25.52 -38.97 -1.61
CA GLY A 150 -24.60 -39.84 -0.86
C GLY A 150 -24.37 -41.19 -1.59
N SER A 151 -23.39 -41.98 -1.08
CA SER A 151 -23.20 -43.45 -1.20
C SER A 151 -21.84 -43.93 -1.74
N GLY A 152 -20.96 -44.38 -0.83
CA GLY A 152 -19.91 -45.41 -1.03
C GLY A 152 -18.62 -44.92 -1.71
N SER A 153 -17.39 -45.21 -1.29
CA SER A 153 -16.83 -46.21 -0.37
C SER A 153 -15.36 -45.83 -0.05
N LYS A 154 -14.86 -46.37 1.07
CA LYS A 154 -13.52 -46.31 1.69
C LYS A 154 -12.30 -45.92 0.81
N GLY A 155 -11.53 -44.95 1.30
CA GLY A 155 -10.11 -44.72 0.98
C GLY A 155 -9.48 -43.79 2.03
N LYS A 156 -8.38 -44.21 2.66
CA LYS A 156 -7.71 -43.51 3.78
C LYS A 156 -6.95 -42.27 3.27
N GLY A 157 -7.10 -41.13 3.94
CA GLY A 157 -6.36 -39.87 3.67
C GLY A 157 -6.44 -38.91 4.87
N PHE A 158 -5.39 -38.11 5.04
CA PHE A 158 -5.00 -37.29 6.20
C PHE A 158 -6.03 -36.23 6.66
N PRO A 159 -5.98 -35.76 7.93
CA PRO A 159 -6.97 -34.82 8.44
C PRO A 159 -6.62 -33.36 8.09
N LEU A 160 -7.34 -32.81 7.12
CA LEU A 160 -7.57 -31.37 6.94
C LEU A 160 -8.47 -30.88 8.10
N VAL A 161 -7.93 -30.03 8.97
CA VAL A 161 -8.70 -29.37 10.03
C VAL A 161 -9.35 -28.13 9.45
N VAL A 162 -10.63 -28.27 9.09
CA VAL A 162 -11.58 -27.20 8.81
C VAL A 162 -12.09 -26.61 10.12
N ILE A 163 -12.02 -25.29 10.32
CA ILE A 163 -13.00 -24.56 11.17
C ILE A 163 -13.37 -23.21 10.53
N CYS A 164 -14.68 -23.02 10.38
CA CYS A 164 -15.40 -21.99 9.66
C CYS A 164 -15.44 -20.61 10.35
N PHE A 165 -15.52 -19.55 9.55
CA PHE A 165 -16.21 -18.30 9.92
C PHE A 165 -17.71 -18.41 9.61
N LEU A 166 -18.56 -17.94 10.53
CA LEU A 166 -19.72 -17.07 10.28
C LEU A 166 -20.47 -16.82 11.60
N VAL A 167 -21.31 -15.76 11.60
CA VAL A 167 -22.11 -15.16 12.70
C VAL A 167 -21.25 -14.23 13.59
N ILE A 168 -21.39 -12.90 13.61
CA ILE A 168 -22.62 -12.09 13.81
C ILE A 168 -22.41 -10.68 13.22
N TRP A 169 -23.27 -10.31 12.26
CA TRP A 169 -23.65 -8.93 12.00
C TRP A 169 -24.91 -8.67 12.82
N PHE A 170 -24.98 -7.51 13.51
CA PHE A 170 -26.12 -6.86 14.21
C PHE A 170 -25.83 -6.49 15.67
N MET A 171 -25.35 -5.25 15.87
CA MET A 171 -25.97 -4.30 16.82
C MET A 171 -25.33 -2.92 16.66
N GLY A 172 -26.16 -1.88 16.48
CA GLY A 172 -25.76 -0.50 16.78
C GLY A 172 -25.78 0.52 15.64
N PHE A 173 -26.95 0.74 15.03
CA PHE A 173 -27.27 2.02 14.39
C PHE A 173 -27.54 3.05 15.51
N GLY A 174 -26.84 4.19 15.56
CA GLY A 174 -27.17 5.28 16.48
C GLY A 174 -26.13 6.41 16.64
N GLY A 175 -26.20 7.44 15.78
CA GLY A 175 -25.55 8.76 15.94
C GLY A 175 -24.14 8.84 15.32
N SER A 176 -23.79 9.73 14.40
CA SER A 176 -24.28 11.08 14.11
C SER A 176 -24.12 11.41 12.62
N PHE A 177 -25.15 12.04 12.04
CA PHE A 177 -25.04 12.76 10.77
C PHE A 177 -24.33 14.11 11.01
N VAL A 178 -23.46 14.47 10.07
CA VAL A 178 -22.89 15.79 9.69
C VAL A 178 -21.37 15.79 9.75
N SER A 179 -20.73 15.53 8.60
CA SER A 179 -19.91 16.53 7.87
C SER A 179 -19.15 15.89 6.70
N GLY A 180 -19.59 16.22 5.48
CA GLY A 180 -18.79 16.52 4.28
C GLY A 180 -17.61 15.63 3.86
N LEU A 181 -17.71 15.12 2.62
CA LEU A 181 -16.60 15.10 1.65
C LEU A 181 -15.23 14.64 2.20
N SER A 182 -15.02 13.33 2.37
CA SER A 182 -13.65 12.82 2.45
C SER A 182 -13.34 12.05 1.16
N SER A 183 -12.67 12.75 0.25
CA SER A 183 -11.90 12.14 -0.81
C SER A 183 -11.00 11.04 -0.25
N ASN A 184 -10.65 10.08 -1.10
CA ASN A 184 -9.75 8.96 -0.89
C ASN A 184 -8.28 9.41 -0.63
N GLN A 185 -8.06 10.53 0.08
CA GLN A 185 -6.74 11.05 0.40
C GLN A 185 -6.09 10.19 1.47
N LYS A 186 -5.02 9.48 1.09
CA LYS A 186 -4.07 8.83 1.99
C LYS A 186 -3.34 9.93 2.78
N SER A 187 -3.76 10.15 4.01
CA SER A 187 -3.16 11.11 4.95
C SER A 187 -2.09 10.43 5.79
N ILE A 188 -1.00 11.15 6.11
CA ILE A 188 0.11 10.67 6.94
C ILE A 188 -0.42 10.14 8.28
N GLY A 189 -1.27 10.88 8.98
CA GLY A 189 -1.79 10.45 10.28
C GLY A 189 -2.64 9.17 10.22
N ARG A 190 -3.27 8.87 9.07
CA ARG A 190 -4.00 7.61 8.87
C ARG A 190 -3.05 6.46 8.56
N TYR A 191 -1.99 6.73 7.81
CA TYR A 191 -0.94 5.76 7.52
C TYR A 191 -0.24 5.31 8.80
N LEU A 192 0.25 6.26 9.61
CA LEU A 192 0.93 5.98 10.87
C LEU A 192 0.06 5.16 11.84
N LYS A 193 -1.25 5.43 11.93
CA LYS A 193 -2.18 4.69 12.80
C LYS A 193 -2.40 3.23 12.38
N LYS A 194 -2.22 2.91 11.09
CA LYS A 194 -2.47 1.58 10.53
C LYS A 194 -1.21 0.73 10.44
N SER A 195 -0.06 1.38 10.28
CA SER A 195 1.22 0.71 10.16
C SER A 195 1.66 0.14 11.51
N ASN A 196 2.20 -1.08 11.49
CA ASN A 196 2.80 -1.74 12.65
C ASN A 196 4.19 -1.19 13.00
N LEU A 197 4.79 -0.38 12.12
CA LEU A 197 6.10 0.23 12.32
C LEU A 197 6.07 1.43 13.28
N PHE A 198 4.88 1.95 13.58
CA PHE A 198 4.71 3.17 14.37
C PHE A 198 3.86 2.90 15.60
N GLN A 199 4.45 3.09 16.77
CA GLN A 199 3.73 3.02 18.03
C GLN A 199 3.30 4.43 18.45
N TYR A 200 2.03 4.61 18.81
CA TYR A 200 1.58 5.89 19.35
C TYR A 200 2.31 6.20 20.66
N ALA A 201 3.00 7.34 20.70
CA ALA A 201 3.74 7.79 21.88
C ALA A 201 2.91 8.77 22.72
N THR A 202 2.43 9.85 22.10
CA THR A 202 1.67 10.90 22.81
C THR A 202 0.95 11.85 21.85
N SER A 203 0.25 12.86 22.39
CA SER A 203 -0.21 14.02 21.62
C SER A 203 0.22 15.33 22.29
N ILE A 204 0.70 16.27 21.48
CA ILE A 204 1.07 17.62 21.93
C ILE A 204 -0.15 18.52 21.73
N THR A 205 -0.62 19.13 22.82
CA THR A 205 -1.72 20.10 22.75
C THR A 205 -1.16 21.46 22.39
N GLY A 206 -1.59 21.98 21.24
CA GLY A 206 -1.25 23.32 20.76
C GLY A 206 -2.38 24.30 21.05
N GLU A 207 -2.29 25.45 20.39
CA GLU A 207 -3.31 26.49 20.50
C GLU A 207 -4.54 26.19 19.64
N ASP A 208 -5.63 26.94 19.85
CA ASP A 208 -6.88 26.84 19.10
C ASP A 208 -7.44 25.41 18.99
N LYS A 209 -7.35 24.67 20.10
CA LYS A 209 -7.80 23.27 20.24
C LYS A 209 -7.15 22.32 19.23
N GLN A 210 -6.01 22.70 18.65
CA GLN A 210 -5.24 21.84 17.76
C GLN A 210 -4.36 20.88 18.55
N LYS A 211 -4.07 19.73 17.95
CA LYS A 211 -3.15 18.73 18.48
C LYS A 211 -2.25 18.20 17.38
N ALA A 212 -1.05 17.80 17.78
CA ALA A 212 -0.17 16.95 16.98
C ALA A 212 -0.11 15.56 17.63
N ASP A 213 -0.25 14.51 16.82
CA ASP A 213 0.00 13.14 17.25
C ASP A 213 1.49 12.82 17.05
N VAL A 214 2.10 12.12 18.00
CA VAL A 214 3.49 11.70 17.95
C VAL A 214 3.56 10.18 18.01
N TYR A 215 4.34 9.59 17.10
CA TYR A 215 4.59 8.16 17.02
C TYR A 215 6.08 7.89 17.18
N GLU A 216 6.41 6.84 17.92
CA GLU A 216 7.74 6.25 18.00
C GLU A 216 7.88 5.22 16.86
N TYR A 217 8.93 5.36 16.06
CA TYR A 217 9.27 4.33 15.07
C TYR A 217 9.87 3.12 15.77
N GLN A 218 9.28 1.95 15.55
CA GLN A 218 9.75 0.68 16.09
C GLN A 218 10.90 0.18 15.22
N SER A 219 12.13 0.55 15.60
CA SER A 219 13.34 0.11 14.90
C SER A 219 13.49 -1.41 14.96
N ASP A 220 13.58 -2.05 13.79
CA ASP A 220 13.98 -3.45 13.70
C ASP A 220 15.46 -3.59 14.13
N PRO A 221 15.80 -4.53 15.03
CA PRO A 221 17.18 -4.86 15.38
C PRO A 221 18.10 -5.14 14.18
N SER A 222 17.56 -5.50 13.02
CA SER A 222 18.32 -5.65 11.76
C SER A 222 18.94 -4.33 11.27
N PHE A 223 18.50 -3.17 11.77
CA PHE A 223 19.04 -1.85 11.46
C PHE A 223 20.09 -1.36 12.48
N ASP A 224 20.55 -2.22 13.39
CA ASP A 224 21.68 -1.92 14.26
C ASP A 224 22.94 -1.63 13.41
N GLY A 225 23.48 -0.41 13.54
CA GLY A 225 24.68 0.04 12.84
C GLY A 225 24.44 0.98 11.65
N PHE A 226 23.19 1.28 11.29
CA PHE A 226 22.87 2.35 10.34
C PHE A 226 23.18 3.73 10.94
N THR A 227 23.53 4.69 10.08
CA THR A 227 23.66 6.08 10.52
C THR A 227 22.27 6.65 10.85
N GLN A 228 22.23 7.60 11.78
CA GLN A 228 21.01 8.31 12.15
C GLN A 228 20.32 8.91 10.92
N GLU A 229 21.10 9.53 10.04
CA GLU A 229 20.63 10.11 8.78
C GLU A 229 19.90 9.09 7.91
N ALA A 230 20.50 7.92 7.70
CA ALA A 230 19.90 6.85 6.91
C ALA A 230 18.57 6.36 7.52
N LEU A 231 18.52 6.22 8.84
CA LEU A 231 17.29 5.79 9.53
C LEU A 231 16.15 6.81 9.36
N LEU A 232 16.44 8.12 9.49
CA LEU A 232 15.44 9.17 9.29
C LEU A 232 14.96 9.22 7.83
N MET A 233 15.86 9.02 6.86
CA MET A 233 15.49 8.92 5.45
C MET A 233 14.62 7.71 5.15
N MET A 234 14.93 6.54 5.72
CA MET A 234 14.12 5.33 5.56
C MET A 234 12.68 5.54 6.06
N VAL A 235 12.53 6.15 7.25
CA VAL A 235 11.22 6.51 7.78
C VAL A 235 10.50 7.50 6.87
N ALA A 236 11.23 8.46 6.28
CA ALA A 236 10.66 9.40 5.33
C ALA A 236 10.17 8.71 4.05
N TYR A 237 10.96 7.81 3.44
CA TYR A 237 10.54 7.04 2.27
C TYR A 237 9.29 6.20 2.56
N ASN A 238 9.28 5.50 3.69
CA ASN A 238 8.13 4.71 4.14
C ASN A 238 6.85 5.54 4.28
N ILE A 239 6.95 6.75 4.83
CA ILE A 239 5.81 7.68 4.92
C ILE A 239 5.40 8.20 3.55
N ILE A 240 6.36 8.55 2.69
CA ILE A 240 6.12 9.03 1.31
C ILE A 240 5.35 7.97 0.51
N ASP A 241 5.76 6.70 0.60
CA ASP A 241 5.05 5.56 0.00
C ASP A 241 3.65 5.38 0.57
N GLY A 242 3.54 5.44 1.91
CA GLY A 242 2.27 5.34 2.63
C GLY A 242 1.23 6.37 2.21
N ILE A 243 1.65 7.49 1.63
CA ILE A 243 0.79 8.56 1.12
C ILE A 243 0.81 8.68 -0.41
N ASP A 244 1.31 7.70 -1.15
CA ASP A 244 1.41 7.72 -2.63
C ASP A 244 2.19 8.94 -3.16
N GLY A 245 3.21 9.37 -2.45
CA GLY A 245 4.00 10.54 -2.80
C GLY A 245 3.21 11.85 -2.78
N LYS A 246 2.04 11.92 -2.13
CA LYS A 246 1.15 13.10 -2.06
C LYS A 246 1.67 14.17 -1.10
N SER A 247 2.80 14.78 -1.44
CA SER A 247 3.42 15.89 -0.72
C SER A 247 3.34 17.23 -1.51
N GLU A 248 3.49 18.35 -0.81
CA GLU A 248 3.71 19.67 -1.42
C GLU A 248 5.17 20.08 -1.33
N SER A 249 5.84 19.73 -0.24
CA SER A 249 7.25 20.05 -0.02
C SER A 249 7.86 19.01 0.91
N ILE A 250 9.07 18.57 0.61
CA ILE A 250 9.83 17.64 1.44
C ILE A 250 11.28 18.07 1.44
N GLN A 251 11.91 18.12 2.61
CA GLN A 251 13.33 18.35 2.71
C GLN A 251 13.88 17.79 4.02
N GLN A 252 15.14 17.35 3.97
CA GLN A 252 15.94 17.06 5.14
C GLN A 252 16.70 18.32 5.59
N ASN A 253 16.83 18.50 6.89
CA ASN A 253 17.70 19.53 7.43
C ASN A 253 19.16 19.25 7.04
N ASN A 254 19.83 20.25 6.48
CA ASN A 254 21.21 20.18 6.00
C ASN A 254 22.21 20.78 6.99
N GLU A 255 21.73 21.23 8.16
CA GLU A 255 22.59 21.68 9.24
C GLU A 255 23.31 20.50 9.90
N THR A 256 24.58 20.71 10.23
CA THR A 256 25.43 19.68 10.83
C THR A 256 24.78 19.11 12.10
N ASP A 257 24.75 17.78 12.18
CA ASP A 257 24.21 16.98 13.29
C ASP A 257 22.68 17.05 13.49
N ASP A 258 21.92 17.63 12.57
CA ASP A 258 20.45 17.56 12.57
C ASP A 258 19.94 17.10 11.23
N HIS A 259 19.55 15.83 11.16
CA HIS A 259 19.04 15.19 9.95
C HIS A 259 17.50 15.15 9.91
N THR A 260 16.82 16.00 10.70
CA THR A 260 15.35 16.07 10.75
C THR A 260 14.77 16.20 9.34
N VAL A 261 13.81 15.35 9.00
CA VAL A 261 13.09 15.40 7.73
C VAL A 261 11.72 16.01 7.94
N ALA A 262 11.33 16.95 7.08
CA ALA A 262 10.03 17.59 7.12
C ALA A 262 9.24 17.28 5.84
N ILE A 263 7.97 16.92 6.00
CA ILE A 263 7.02 16.61 4.92
C ILE A 263 5.78 17.49 5.12
N LEU A 264 5.52 18.37 4.15
CA LEU A 264 4.28 19.13 4.06
C LEU A 264 3.38 18.48 3.00
N THR A 265 2.10 18.31 3.32
CA THR A 265 1.06 17.91 2.37
C THR A 265 0.00 19.01 2.26
N GLN A 266 -1.05 18.80 1.47
CA GLN A 266 -2.19 19.73 1.41
C GLN A 266 -2.87 19.96 2.77
N LYS A 267 -2.84 18.97 3.67
CA LYS A 267 -3.64 19.00 4.92
C LYS A 267 -2.81 18.84 6.20
N GLU A 268 -1.66 18.18 6.10
CA GLU A 268 -0.85 17.78 7.24
C GLU A 268 0.56 18.32 7.12
N TYR A 269 1.15 18.59 8.29
CA TYR A 269 2.58 18.85 8.43
C TYR A 269 3.19 17.79 9.34
N CYS A 270 4.27 17.17 8.85
CA CYS A 270 4.96 16.06 9.49
C CYS A 270 6.45 16.38 9.63
N ILE A 271 7.03 16.02 10.77
CA ILE A 271 8.49 15.98 10.97
C ILE A 271 8.91 14.62 11.50
N ILE A 272 10.09 14.18 11.07
CA ILE A 272 10.74 12.92 11.44
C ILE A 272 12.09 13.29 12.02
N TYR A 273 12.33 12.95 13.28
CA TYR A 273 13.50 13.43 14.02
C TYR A 273 13.95 12.41 15.05
N GLN A 274 15.20 12.56 15.50
CA GLN A 274 15.68 11.82 16.66
C GLN A 274 15.42 12.63 17.94
N GLY A 275 14.93 11.96 18.96
CA GLY A 275 14.75 12.48 20.30
C GLY A 275 16.07 12.73 21.04
N ASP A 276 15.97 13.33 22.22
CA ASP A 276 17.05 13.41 23.20
C ASP A 276 17.29 12.07 23.94
N ASP A 277 16.40 11.10 23.76
CA ASP A 277 16.48 9.71 24.21
C ASP A 277 17.00 8.75 23.12
N ASP A 278 17.56 9.30 22.04
CA ASP A 278 18.09 8.63 20.85
C ASP A 278 17.08 7.81 20.03
N LYS A 279 15.79 7.88 20.35
CA LYS A 279 14.72 7.24 19.58
C LYS A 279 14.30 8.07 18.37
N VAL A 280 13.66 7.44 17.38
CA VAL A 280 13.11 8.15 16.22
C VAL A 280 11.62 8.39 16.42
N TYR A 281 11.23 9.66 16.29
CA TYR A 281 9.86 10.12 16.43
C TYR A 281 9.32 10.72 15.12
N VAL A 282 8.05 10.48 14.87
CA VAL A 282 7.27 11.09 13.80
C VAL A 282 6.15 11.90 14.43
N GLN A 283 6.22 13.22 14.29
CA GLN A 283 5.15 14.11 14.71
C GLN A 283 4.35 14.54 13.49
N VAL A 284 3.04 14.28 13.50
CA VAL A 284 2.10 14.68 12.45
C VAL A 284 1.00 15.56 13.02
N SER A 285 0.63 16.59 12.28
CA SER A 285 -0.37 17.56 12.72
C SER A 285 -1.14 18.14 11.53
N SER A 286 -2.26 18.81 11.79
CA SER A 286 -2.89 19.65 10.77
C SER A 286 -1.98 20.85 10.45
N ARG A 287 -2.09 21.40 9.24
CA ARG A 287 -1.41 22.67 8.92
C ARG A 287 -1.81 23.82 9.85
N LYS A 288 -3.04 23.78 10.39
CA LYS A 288 -3.52 24.76 11.39
C LYS A 288 -2.78 24.65 12.72
N TYR A 289 -2.45 23.43 13.17
CA TYR A 289 -1.60 23.25 14.35
C TYR A 289 -0.26 23.97 14.14
N ALA A 290 0.41 23.69 13.02
CA ALA A 290 1.70 24.33 12.68
C ALA A 290 1.61 25.86 12.64
N TYR A 291 0.54 26.41 12.05
CA TYR A 291 0.29 27.85 11.98
C TYR A 291 0.13 28.54 13.35
N THR A 292 -0.52 27.86 14.30
CA THR A 292 -0.97 28.44 15.56
C THR A 292 -0.05 28.15 16.73
N THR A 293 0.87 27.19 16.60
CA THR A 293 1.67 26.66 17.71
C THR A 293 3.12 27.13 17.68
N ASP A 294 3.70 27.27 18.87
CA ASP A 294 5.14 27.43 19.13
C ASP A 294 5.62 26.37 20.13
N LYS A 295 4.97 25.21 20.12
CA LYS A 295 5.33 24.10 21.01
C LYS A 295 6.48 23.33 20.40
N GLU A 296 7.47 23.04 21.23
CA GLU A 296 8.58 22.17 20.89
C GLU A 296 8.09 20.75 20.55
N PRO A 297 8.71 20.06 19.58
CA PRO A 297 8.44 18.64 19.35
C PRO A 297 8.74 17.80 20.59
N TYR A 298 8.02 16.69 20.75
CA TYR A 298 8.19 15.76 21.88
C TYR A 298 9.58 15.11 21.87
N HIS A 299 10.36 15.22 22.94
CA HIS A 299 11.80 14.87 22.95
C HIS A 299 12.65 15.61 21.90
N GLY A 300 12.11 16.66 21.28
CA GLY A 300 12.81 17.42 20.25
C GLY A 300 13.94 18.26 20.84
N ARG A 301 15.07 18.31 20.12
CA ARG A 301 16.17 19.23 20.46
C ARG A 301 15.83 20.64 19.95
N ARG A 302 16.51 21.67 20.50
CA ARG A 302 16.33 23.07 20.05
C ARG A 302 16.47 23.26 18.54
N ARG A 303 17.39 22.53 17.91
CA ARG A 303 17.62 22.53 16.46
C ARG A 303 16.46 21.91 15.67
N THR A 304 15.89 20.82 16.17
CA THR A 304 14.66 20.21 15.62
C THR A 304 13.49 21.17 15.67
N HIS A 305 13.30 21.88 16.80
CA HIS A 305 12.26 22.89 16.90
C HIS A 305 12.48 24.07 15.94
N SER A 306 13.71 24.58 15.86
CA SER A 306 14.09 25.62 14.90
C SER A 306 13.78 25.19 13.46
N TYR A 307 14.17 23.97 13.08
CA TYR A 307 13.92 23.44 11.74
C TYR A 307 12.42 23.24 11.46
N PHE A 308 11.66 22.69 12.41
CA PHE A 308 10.19 22.60 12.34
C PHE A 308 9.56 23.96 12.00
N ARG A 309 10.00 25.02 12.70
CA ARG A 309 9.48 26.36 12.47
C ARG A 309 9.89 26.93 11.12
N ARG A 310 11.18 26.84 10.78
CA ARG A 310 11.77 27.42 9.55
C ARG A 310 11.26 26.74 8.29
N PHE A 311 11.15 25.40 8.29
CA PHE A 311 10.63 24.66 7.15
C PHE A 311 9.17 25.04 6.86
N TYR A 312 8.30 25.03 7.88
CA TYR A 312 6.90 25.42 7.71
C TYR A 312 6.77 26.89 7.29
N TYR A 313 7.56 27.79 7.87
CA TYR A 313 7.58 29.20 7.48
C TYR A 313 7.93 29.39 6.00
N SER A 314 8.92 28.65 5.50
CA SER A 314 9.37 28.73 4.11
C SER A 314 8.41 28.11 3.10
N THR A 315 7.68 27.05 3.48
CA THR A 315 6.94 26.22 2.51
C THR A 315 5.41 26.29 2.65
N GLY A 316 4.89 26.46 3.88
CA GLY A 316 3.46 26.38 4.17
C GLY A 316 2.81 27.69 4.61
N TYR A 317 3.53 28.52 5.37
CA TYR A 317 2.96 29.67 6.09
C TYR A 317 2.22 30.67 5.20
N ILE A 318 2.78 31.04 4.04
CA ILE A 318 2.17 32.04 3.16
C ILE A 318 0.78 31.58 2.70
N ALA A 319 0.66 30.35 2.20
CA ALA A 319 -0.61 29.78 1.75
C ALA A 319 -1.62 29.70 2.91
N ASP A 320 -1.15 29.28 4.08
CA ASP A 320 -1.98 29.07 5.26
C ASP A 320 -2.41 30.37 5.97
N SER A 321 -1.62 31.44 5.86
CA SER A 321 -1.91 32.73 6.49
C SER A 321 -3.23 33.33 6.01
N SER A 322 -3.59 33.09 4.75
CA SER A 322 -4.88 33.48 4.20
C SER A 322 -6.02 32.62 4.75
N THR A 323 -5.83 31.30 4.74
CA THR A 323 -6.79 30.28 5.16
C THR A 323 -7.11 30.36 6.66
N TYR A 324 -6.09 30.62 7.49
CA TYR A 324 -6.21 30.66 8.95
C TYR A 324 -6.16 32.07 9.53
N SER A 325 -6.42 33.10 8.71
CA SER A 325 -6.40 34.53 9.09
C SER A 325 -7.21 34.91 10.33
N ARG A 326 -8.18 34.07 10.75
CA ARG A 326 -8.97 34.26 11.98
C ARG A 326 -8.38 33.60 13.23
N SER A 327 -7.26 32.91 13.10
CA SER A 327 -6.57 32.20 14.18
C SER A 327 -5.30 32.97 14.55
N PRO A 328 -4.87 32.96 15.82
CA PRO A 328 -3.59 33.56 16.20
C PRO A 328 -2.44 32.83 15.50
N SER A 329 -1.52 33.59 14.91
CA SER A 329 -0.32 33.04 14.27
C SER A 329 0.82 32.98 15.28
N SER A 330 1.45 31.82 15.43
CA SER A 330 2.70 31.72 16.19
C SER A 330 3.87 32.40 15.47
N TYR A 331 3.69 32.78 14.19
CA TYR A 331 4.67 33.46 13.36
C TYR A 331 4.53 34.99 13.35
N THR A 332 3.61 35.55 14.15
CA THR A 332 3.55 37.01 14.32
C THR A 332 4.85 37.52 14.94
N GLY A 333 5.59 38.35 14.19
CA GLY A 333 6.89 38.86 14.63
C GLY A 333 8.05 37.86 14.48
N TYR A 334 7.85 36.75 13.77
CA TYR A 334 8.87 35.73 13.56
C TYR A 334 10.07 36.28 12.77
N SER A 335 11.28 36.03 13.30
CA SER A 335 12.54 36.58 12.77
C SER A 335 13.63 35.54 12.55
N ASP A 336 13.37 34.25 12.80
CA ASP A 336 14.41 33.19 12.77
C ASP A 336 14.77 32.74 11.35
N GLY A 337 14.25 33.46 10.35
CA GLY A 337 14.51 33.21 8.94
C GLY A 337 13.82 31.95 8.41
N GLY A 338 14.15 31.61 7.17
CA GLY A 338 13.65 30.42 6.49
C GLY A 338 14.74 29.37 6.27
N ILE A 339 14.37 28.32 5.53
CA ILE A 339 15.31 27.40 4.90
C ILE A 339 15.57 27.81 3.45
N SER A 340 16.71 27.42 2.91
CA SER A 340 16.94 27.39 1.46
C SER A 340 16.32 26.10 0.94
N TYR A 341 15.11 26.20 0.37
CA TYR A 341 14.41 25.03 -0.14
C TYR A 341 15.04 24.54 -1.44
N ASP A 342 15.42 23.27 -1.50
CA ASP A 342 15.92 22.63 -2.72
C ASP A 342 14.84 21.74 -3.32
N SER A 343 14.22 22.18 -4.42
CA SER A 343 13.20 21.38 -5.11
C SER A 343 13.76 20.15 -5.82
N GLY A 344 15.07 20.07 -6.04
CA GLY A 344 15.74 18.95 -6.69
C GLY A 344 16.25 17.86 -5.72
N ASN A 345 15.98 18.00 -4.42
CA ASN A 345 16.47 17.05 -3.43
C ASN A 345 15.93 15.63 -3.66
N GLU A 346 16.65 14.64 -3.13
CA GLU A 346 16.34 13.22 -3.36
C GLU A 346 14.96 12.82 -2.85
N LEU A 347 14.49 13.36 -1.72
CA LEU A 347 13.18 13.04 -1.15
C LEU A 347 12.05 13.62 -1.99
N ASN A 348 12.25 14.82 -2.57
CA ASN A 348 11.28 15.41 -3.47
C ASN A 348 11.27 14.68 -4.83
N SER A 349 12.45 14.29 -5.33
CA SER A 349 12.59 13.47 -6.54
C SER A 349 11.90 12.11 -6.36
N TYR A 350 12.12 11.45 -5.23
CA TYR A 350 11.47 10.21 -4.86
C TYR A 350 9.96 10.38 -4.66
N SER A 351 9.51 11.42 -3.94
CA SER A 351 8.08 11.66 -3.80
C SER A 351 7.40 11.96 -5.14
N ASN A 352 8.10 12.59 -6.08
CA ASN A 352 7.60 12.77 -7.43
C ASN A 352 7.60 11.47 -8.21
N SER A 353 8.61 10.59 -8.06
CA SER A 353 8.61 9.28 -8.68
C SER A 353 7.48 8.43 -8.13
N VAL A 354 7.28 8.35 -6.81
CA VAL A 354 6.17 7.62 -6.18
C VAL A 354 4.83 8.20 -6.63
N ARG A 355 4.69 9.53 -6.70
CA ARG A 355 3.47 10.16 -7.20
C ARG A 355 3.25 9.91 -8.68
N GLN A 356 4.31 9.89 -9.48
CA GLN A 356 4.26 9.51 -10.88
C GLN A 356 3.90 8.03 -10.98
N SER A 357 4.51 7.10 -10.27
CA SER A 357 4.09 5.70 -10.21
C SER A 357 2.64 5.56 -9.73
N SER A 358 2.17 6.45 -8.85
CA SER A 358 0.79 6.49 -8.31
C SER A 358 -0.23 7.25 -9.19
N ALA A 359 0.23 7.99 -10.20
CA ALA A 359 -0.62 8.79 -11.11
C ALA A 359 -0.50 8.34 -12.58
N ALA A 360 0.69 7.90 -12.95
CA ALA A 360 1.04 7.01 -14.06
C ALA A 360 0.75 5.54 -13.72
N THR A 361 0.08 5.25 -12.59
CA THR A 361 -0.99 4.26 -12.61
C THR A 361 -2.12 4.86 -13.50
N ARG A 362 -1.97 5.07 -14.82
CA ARG A 362 -2.05 4.04 -15.87
C ARG A 362 -1.83 2.63 -15.33
N SER A 363 -2.92 1.89 -15.20
CA SER A 363 -2.99 0.42 -15.22
C SER A 363 -1.65 -0.30 -15.49
N SER A 364 -0.71 -0.31 -14.55
CA SER A 364 0.50 -1.16 -14.57
C SER A 364 0.15 -2.54 -14.03
N ASP A 365 -1.11 -2.91 -14.21
CA ASP A 365 -1.66 -4.17 -13.79
C ASP A 365 -1.83 -5.04 -15.04
N GLY A 366 -1.74 -4.50 -16.27
CA GLY A 366 -2.10 -5.19 -17.51
C GLY A 366 -1.17 -6.35 -17.91
N GLY A 367 -0.05 -6.54 -17.22
CA GLY A 367 0.95 -7.55 -17.54
C GLY A 367 0.65 -8.95 -17.05
N GLY A 368 -0.42 -9.16 -16.26
CA GLY A 368 -0.63 -10.39 -15.48
C GLY A 368 0.11 -10.33 -14.13
N LEU A 369 -0.34 -11.11 -13.14
CA LEU A 369 0.19 -11.13 -11.78
C LEU A 369 0.65 -12.52 -11.28
N SER A 370 0.68 -13.51 -12.18
CA SER A 370 1.38 -14.78 -11.99
C SER A 370 1.27 -15.38 -10.61
N SER A 371 0.05 -15.64 -10.16
CA SER A 371 -0.16 -16.26 -8.84
C SER A 371 -0.72 -17.69 -9.01
N GLY A 372 -0.24 -18.68 -8.27
CA GLY A 372 -0.69 -20.08 -8.23
C GLY A 372 -0.31 -20.95 -9.43
N LYS A 373 0.98 -21.25 -9.63
CA LYS A 373 1.54 -21.93 -10.81
C LYS A 373 2.28 -23.24 -10.51
#